data_AF-A0A7F5RI91-F1
#
_entry.id   AF-A0A7F5RI91-F1
#
_cell.length_a   1.000
_cell.length_b   1.000
_cell.length_c   1.000
_cell.angle_alpha   90.00
_cell.angle_beta   90.00
_cell.angle_gamma   90.00
#
_symmetry.space_group_name_H-M   'P 1'
#
loop_
_entity.id
_entity.type
_entity.pdbx_description
1 polymer ?
#
loop_
_entity_poly.entity_id
_entity_poly.type
_entity_poly.pdbx_seq_one_letter_code
_entity_poly.pdbx_strand_id
1 'polypeptide(L)'
;MVAEALAKHIYNFSEGSIFKGSLGVQKSHLEAWISYLSSQPRSPQLLCNKDNILVNSLQEAFNRFLREIKVSTVQPDKRDPDFTFYDVTKGMMNIYSVKPAVFDLVLTIVIVLYLSIVYLVVLKFPYIYVISCNLISYKKVKAN
;
A
#
# COMPACT_ATOMS: atom_id res chain seq x y z
N MET A 1 -36.20 0.44 20.36
CA MET A 1 -36.96 -0.82 20.51
C MET A 1 -36.08 -1.95 21.05
N VAL A 2 -34.97 -2.33 20.39
CA VAL A 2 -34.08 -3.41 20.90
C VAL A 2 -33.50 -3.10 22.29
N ALA A 3 -32.88 -1.93 22.48
CA ALA A 3 -32.31 -1.56 23.78
C ALA A 3 -33.34 -1.52 24.91
N GLU A 4 -34.55 -1.04 24.61
CA GLU A 4 -35.66 -0.96 25.57
C GLU A 4 -36.22 -2.34 25.93
N ALA A 5 -36.40 -3.22 24.94
CA ALA A 5 -36.81 -4.60 25.17
C ALA A 5 -35.76 -5.38 26.00
N LEU A 6 -34.48 -5.17 25.71
CA LEU A 6 -33.37 -5.80 26.44
C LEU A 6 -33.33 -5.30 27.89
N ALA A 7 -33.45 -3.99 28.11
CA ALA A 7 -33.52 -3.41 29.45
C ALA A 7 -34.74 -3.92 30.23
N LYS A 8 -35.91 -4.03 29.59
CA LYS A 8 -37.12 -4.63 30.22
C LYS A 8 -36.90 -6.09 30.61
N HIS A 9 -36.22 -6.87 29.77
CA HIS A 9 -35.92 -8.27 30.05
C HIS A 9 -34.94 -8.44 31.21
N ILE A 10 -33.84 -7.67 31.23
CA ILE A 10 -32.83 -7.74 32.30
C ILE A 10 -33.39 -7.27 33.65
N TYR A 11 -34.11 -6.15 33.65
CA TYR A 11 -34.63 -5.56 34.89
C TYR A 11 -36.03 -6.07 35.26
N ASN A 12 -36.57 -7.03 34.51
CA ASN A 12 -37.92 -7.58 34.67
C ASN A 12 -39.00 -6.49 34.86
N PHE A 13 -38.90 -5.43 34.05
CA PHE A 13 -39.72 -4.23 34.18
C PHE A 13 -40.79 -4.23 33.08
N SER A 14 -42.07 -4.30 33.46
CA SER A 14 -43.19 -4.45 32.52
C SER A 14 -43.64 -3.10 31.91
N GLU A 15 -43.62 -2.03 32.70
CA GLU A 15 -44.31 -0.78 32.34
C GLU A 15 -43.38 0.43 32.27
N GLY A 16 -43.58 1.27 31.25
CA GLY A 16 -42.81 2.47 31.02
C GLY A 16 -41.66 2.31 30.02
N SER A 17 -41.14 3.45 29.57
CA SER A 17 -40.00 3.54 28.65
C SER A 17 -38.78 4.03 29.43
N ILE A 18 -37.80 3.14 29.58
CA ILE A 18 -36.63 3.33 30.45
C ILE A 18 -35.71 4.45 29.90
N PHE A 19 -35.69 4.65 28.58
CA PHE A 19 -34.89 5.66 27.91
C PHE A 19 -35.72 6.90 27.55
N LYS A 20 -35.94 7.80 28.52
CA LYS A 20 -36.56 9.12 28.30
C LYS A 20 -35.71 10.25 28.88
N GLY A 21 -35.83 11.45 28.30
CA GLY A 21 -35.10 12.64 28.76
C GLY A 21 -33.59 12.55 28.52
N SER A 22 -32.80 12.71 29.59
CA SER A 22 -31.32 12.70 29.53
C SER A 22 -30.73 11.34 29.13
N LEU A 23 -31.48 10.25 29.25
CA LEU A 23 -31.09 8.89 28.82
C LEU A 23 -31.59 8.58 27.39
N GLY A 24 -32.06 9.60 26.66
CA GLY A 24 -32.53 9.46 25.30
C GLY A 24 -31.41 9.10 24.32
N VAL A 25 -31.75 8.29 23.31
CA VAL A 25 -30.82 7.93 22.25
C VAL A 25 -30.49 9.14 21.39
N GLN A 26 -29.20 9.44 21.22
CA GLN A 26 -28.73 10.54 20.38
C GLN A 26 -28.76 10.14 18.89
N LYS A 27 -29.73 10.67 18.14
CA LYS A 27 -29.94 10.30 16.73
C LYS A 27 -28.77 10.68 15.82
N SER A 28 -28.17 11.86 16.02
CA SER A 28 -27.04 12.33 15.21
C SER A 28 -25.81 11.43 15.32
N HIS A 29 -25.54 10.92 16.53
CA HIS A 29 -24.45 9.97 16.76
C HIS A 29 -24.70 8.65 16.03
N LEU A 30 -25.95 8.16 16.07
CA LEU A 30 -26.36 6.93 15.41
C LEU A 30 -26.25 7.05 13.89
N GLU A 31 -26.65 8.18 13.33
CA GLU A 31 -26.53 8.48 11.90
C GLU A 31 -25.06 8.53 11.44
N ALA A 32 -24.18 9.15 12.23
CA ALA A 32 -22.74 9.15 11.96
C ALA A 32 -22.15 7.73 11.92
N TRP A 33 -22.54 6.86 12.86
CA TRP A 33 -22.12 5.46 12.86
C TRP A 33 -22.67 4.68 11.67
N ILE A 34 -23.94 4.88 11.32
CA ILE A 34 -24.55 4.23 10.15
C ILE A 34 -23.79 4.63 8.89
N SER A 35 -23.54 5.93 8.72
CA SER A 35 -22.78 6.46 7.59
C SER A 35 -21.37 5.86 7.55
N TYR A 36 -20.64 5.89 8.67
CA TYR A 36 -19.30 5.32 8.78
C TYR A 36 -19.27 3.82 8.42
N LEU A 37 -20.13 3.01 9.06
CA LEU A 37 -20.22 1.58 8.81
C LEU A 37 -20.71 1.25 7.40
N SER A 38 -21.46 2.14 6.74
CA SER A 38 -21.93 1.94 5.36
C SER A 38 -20.86 2.28 4.32
N SER A 39 -19.92 3.17 4.64
CA SER A 39 -18.83 3.57 3.75
C SER A 39 -17.72 2.53 3.62
N GLN A 40 -17.65 1.58 4.55
CA GLN A 40 -16.58 0.60 4.65
C GLN A 40 -17.04 -0.78 4.13
N PRO A 41 -16.17 -1.52 3.43
CA PRO A 41 -16.52 -2.85 2.91
C PRO A 41 -16.70 -3.87 4.04
N ARG A 42 -17.82 -4.60 4.04
CA ARG A 42 -18.24 -5.53 5.11
C ARG A 42 -18.00 -7.01 4.80
N SER A 43 -17.11 -7.31 3.85
CA SER A 43 -16.81 -8.69 3.47
C SER A 43 -16.12 -9.43 4.64
N PRO A 44 -16.62 -10.59 5.11
CA PRO A 44 -16.01 -11.35 6.21
C PRO A 44 -14.50 -11.56 6.05
N GLN A 45 -14.03 -11.75 4.82
CA GLN A 45 -12.63 -11.93 4.45
C GLN A 45 -11.76 -10.72 4.83
N LEU A 46 -12.30 -9.51 4.70
CA LEU A 46 -11.58 -8.29 5.06
C LEU A 46 -11.55 -8.08 6.58
N LEU A 47 -12.61 -8.52 7.27
CA LEU A 47 -12.79 -8.38 8.71
C LEU A 47 -12.06 -9.46 9.53
N CYS A 48 -11.81 -10.64 8.95
CA CYS A 48 -11.08 -11.73 9.58
C CYS A 48 -9.58 -11.44 9.81
N ASN A 49 -9.04 -10.41 9.15
CA ASN A 49 -7.65 -10.02 9.38
C ASN A 49 -7.50 -9.37 10.76
N LYS A 50 -6.46 -9.79 11.51
CA LYS A 50 -6.23 -9.36 12.89
C LYS A 50 -6.01 -7.84 13.03
N ASP A 51 -5.51 -7.19 11.97
CA ASP A 51 -5.16 -5.77 11.97
C ASP A 51 -6.19 -4.91 11.20
N ASN A 52 -7.48 -5.24 11.30
CA ASN A 52 -8.50 -4.46 10.62
C ASN A 52 -8.77 -3.12 11.35
N ILE A 53 -8.54 -2.01 10.65
CA ILE A 53 -8.71 -0.64 11.16
C ILE A 53 -10.14 -0.37 11.64
N LEU A 54 -11.16 -0.91 10.95
CA LEU A 54 -12.56 -0.75 11.33
C LEU A 54 -12.84 -1.43 12.67
N VAL A 55 -12.38 -2.67 12.84
CA VAL A 55 -12.60 -3.44 14.09
C VAL A 55 -11.87 -2.76 15.26
N ASN A 56 -10.64 -2.28 15.03
CA ASN A 56 -9.87 -1.56 16.04
C ASN A 56 -10.52 -0.22 16.41
N SER A 57 -11.02 0.54 15.42
CA SER A 57 -11.72 1.80 15.69
C SER A 57 -13.01 1.59 16.49
N LEU A 58 -13.72 0.51 16.21
CA LEU A 58 -14.93 0.13 16.92
C LEU A 58 -14.60 -0.30 18.36
N GLN A 59 -13.55 -1.10 18.54
CA GLN A 59 -13.04 -1.50 19.85
C GLN A 59 -12.66 -0.28 20.70
N GLU A 60 -11.94 0.69 20.12
CA GLU A 60 -11.55 1.92 20.82
C GLU A 60 -12.76 2.78 21.18
N ALA A 61 -13.73 2.93 20.28
CA ALA A 61 -14.96 3.66 20.55
C ALA A 61 -15.76 3.01 21.69
N PHE A 62 -15.88 1.68 21.69
CA PHE A 62 -16.56 0.95 22.76
C PHE A 62 -15.81 1.01 24.09
N ASN A 63 -14.48 1.09 24.08
CA ASN A 63 -13.67 1.12 25.31
C ASN A 63 -13.93 2.36 26.17
N ARG A 64 -14.52 3.40 25.57
CA ARG A 64 -14.98 4.60 26.29
C ARG A 64 -16.27 4.36 27.08
N PHE A 65 -17.07 3.37 26.69
CA PHE A 65 -18.40 3.11 27.25
C PHE A 65 -18.48 1.77 28.03
N LEU A 66 -17.59 0.82 27.75
CA LEU A 66 -17.60 -0.54 28.30
C LEU A 66 -16.25 -0.84 28.97
N ARG A 67 -16.26 -1.57 30.09
CA ARG A 67 -15.04 -1.92 30.86
C ARG A 67 -14.22 -3.06 30.27
N GLU A 68 -14.86 -4.04 29.64
CA GLU A 68 -14.20 -5.22 29.09
C GLU A 68 -14.69 -5.47 27.67
N ILE A 69 -13.78 -5.42 26.70
CA ILE A 69 -14.07 -5.67 25.29
C ILE A 69 -13.08 -6.70 24.77
N LYS A 70 -13.62 -7.80 24.27
CA LYS A 70 -12.87 -8.86 23.62
C LYS A 70 -13.37 -8.99 22.19
N VAL A 71 -12.45 -8.87 21.24
CA VAL A 71 -12.73 -9.19 19.84
C VAL A 71 -12.64 -10.70 19.67
N SER A 72 -13.75 -11.34 19.30
CA SER A 72 -13.81 -12.77 19.01
C SER A 72 -14.33 -13.01 17.60
N THR A 73 -13.54 -13.71 16.79
CA THR A 73 -13.99 -14.19 15.48
C THR A 73 -14.83 -15.43 15.70
N VAL A 74 -16.12 -15.37 15.35
CA VAL A 74 -17.00 -16.54 15.39
C VAL A 74 -16.67 -17.39 14.18
N GLN A 75 -16.14 -18.59 14.42
CA GLN A 75 -15.92 -19.57 13.37
C GLN A 75 -17.23 -20.33 13.13
N PRO A 76 -17.74 -20.43 11.88
CA PRO A 76 -18.93 -21.22 11.59
C PRO A 76 -18.69 -22.69 11.95
N ASP A 77 -19.72 -23.35 12.49
CA ASP A 77 -19.68 -24.77 12.85
C ASP A 77 -19.47 -25.60 11.59
N LYS A 78 -18.54 -26.56 11.63
CA LYS A 78 -18.14 -27.41 10.48
C LYS A 78 -19.20 -28.44 10.09
N ARG A 79 -20.27 -28.58 10.87
CA ARG A 79 -21.31 -29.60 10.69
C ARG A 79 -22.21 -29.31 9.50
N ASP A 80 -22.35 -28.04 9.13
CA ASP A 80 -23.01 -27.62 7.91
C ASP A 80 -21.95 -27.08 6.94
N PRO A 81 -21.90 -27.52 5.67
CA PRO A 81 -20.98 -27.00 4.68
C PRO A 81 -21.45 -25.60 4.24
N ASP A 82 -21.34 -24.63 5.14
CA ASP A 82 -21.60 -23.24 4.83
C ASP A 82 -20.47 -22.67 3.98
N PHE A 83 -20.86 -21.75 3.10
CA PHE A 83 -20.04 -21.12 2.06
C PHE A 83 -18.62 -20.77 2.56
N THR A 84 -17.61 -21.50 2.09
CA THR A 84 -16.21 -21.19 2.43
C THR A 84 -15.76 -20.00 1.60
N PHE A 85 -15.84 -18.83 2.23
CA PHE A 85 -15.32 -17.59 1.68
C PHE A 85 -13.79 -17.67 1.56
N TYR A 86 -13.27 -17.78 0.34
CA TYR A 86 -11.83 -17.71 0.07
C TYR A 86 -11.27 -16.37 0.53
N ASP A 87 -10.08 -16.39 1.14
CA ASP A 87 -9.34 -15.18 1.54
C ASP A 87 -9.10 -14.27 0.31
N VAL A 88 -9.03 -12.97 0.56
CA VAL A 88 -8.87 -11.96 -0.51
C VAL A 88 -7.57 -12.24 -1.23
N THR A 89 -7.62 -12.40 -2.56
CA THR A 89 -6.41 -12.64 -3.37
C THR A 89 -5.47 -11.45 -3.24
N LYS A 90 -4.46 -11.58 -2.37
CA LYS A 90 -3.34 -10.63 -2.29
C LYS A 90 -2.48 -10.82 -3.53
N GLY A 91 -2.82 -10.09 -4.60
CA GLY A 91 -2.02 -10.06 -5.82
C GLY A 91 -0.84 -9.11 -5.64
N MET A 92 0.38 -9.63 -5.72
CA MET A 92 1.55 -8.77 -5.91
C MET A 92 1.53 -8.27 -7.35
N MET A 93 1.21 -6.99 -7.55
CA MET A 93 1.30 -6.35 -8.85
C MET A 93 2.75 -5.90 -9.09
N ASN A 94 3.51 -6.73 -9.80
CA ASN A 94 4.87 -6.36 -10.20
C ASN A 94 4.79 -5.41 -11.41
N ILE A 95 5.02 -4.13 -11.18
CA ILE A 95 5.02 -3.10 -12.23
C ILE A 95 6.43 -3.01 -12.79
N TYR A 96 6.62 -3.54 -14.00
CA TYR A 96 7.86 -3.36 -14.76
C TYR A 96 7.65 -2.27 -15.81
N SER A 97 8.45 -1.21 -15.76
CA SER A 97 8.43 -0.17 -16.79
C SER A 97 8.89 -0.74 -18.12
N VAL A 98 7.96 -0.92 -19.06
CA VAL A 98 8.27 -1.39 -20.41
C VAL A 98 8.84 -0.25 -21.26
N LYS A 99 10.00 -0.52 -21.88
CA LYS A 99 10.79 0.34 -22.78
C LYS A 99 10.88 1.81 -22.33
N PRO A 100 11.65 2.11 -21.28
CA PRO A 100 12.03 3.49 -21.01
C PRO A 100 12.78 4.03 -22.23
N ALA A 101 12.30 5.14 -22.81
CA ALA A 101 12.94 5.84 -23.94
C ALA A 101 14.43 6.18 -23.69
N VAL A 102 14.85 6.09 -22.42
CA VAL A 102 16.24 6.17 -21.95
C VAL A 102 17.17 5.19 -22.66
N PHE A 103 16.75 3.96 -22.99
CA PHE A 103 17.65 2.99 -23.62
C PHE A 103 18.11 3.42 -25.02
N ASP A 104 17.17 3.92 -25.83
CA ASP A 104 17.45 4.37 -27.19
C ASP A 104 18.31 5.64 -27.20
N LEU A 105 18.07 6.55 -26.25
CA LEU A 105 18.87 7.77 -26.08
C LEU A 105 20.30 7.45 -25.66
N VAL A 106 20.51 6.53 -24.71
CA VAL A 106 21.85 6.10 -24.28
C VAL A 106 22.58 5.40 -25.43
N LEU A 107 21.90 4.49 -26.15
CA LEU A 107 22.48 3.79 -27.30
C LEU A 107 22.93 4.77 -28.39
N THR A 108 22.10 5.77 -28.69
CA THR A 108 22.41 6.80 -29.68
C THR A 108 23.63 7.64 -29.27
N ILE A 109 23.71 8.05 -27.99
CA ILE A 109 24.87 8.78 -27.46
C ILE A 109 26.16 7.95 -27.62
N VAL A 110 26.12 6.66 -27.32
CA VAL A 110 27.28 5.77 -27.44
C VAL A 110 27.74 5.66 -28.89
N ILE A 111 26.82 5.52 -29.85
CA ILE A 111 27.14 5.44 -31.28
C ILE A 111 27.77 6.76 -31.77
N VAL A 112 27.20 7.90 -31.39
CA VAL A 112 27.71 9.23 -31.77
C VAL A 112 29.11 9.47 -31.21
N LEU A 113 29.34 9.12 -29.94
CA LEU A 113 30.65 9.23 -29.30
C LEU A 113 31.70 8.36 -30.01
N TYR A 114 31.35 7.11 -30.32
CA TYR A 114 32.24 6.18 -31.02
C TYR A 114 32.69 6.74 -32.38
N LEU A 115 31.74 7.18 -33.20
CA LEU A 115 32.04 7.75 -34.51
C LEU A 115 32.86 9.04 -34.41
N SER A 116 32.58 9.88 -33.40
CA SER A 116 33.32 11.12 -33.15
C SER A 116 34.79 10.86 -32.82
N ILE A 117 35.08 9.86 -31.98
CA ILE A 117 36.45 9.48 -31.63
C ILE A 117 37.18 8.95 -32.87
N VAL A 118 36.56 8.04 -33.62
CA VAL A 118 37.16 7.49 -34.85
C VAL A 118 37.46 8.61 -35.85
N TYR A 119 36.52 9.53 -36.04
CA TYR A 119 36.70 10.68 -36.92
C TYR A 119 37.86 11.59 -36.48
N LEU A 120 37.97 11.89 -35.19
CA LEU A 120 39.08 12.70 -34.67
C LEU A 120 40.44 12.02 -34.83
N VAL A 121 40.52 10.71 -34.64
CA VAL A 121 41.76 9.93 -34.84
C VAL A 121 42.22 10.00 -36.30
N VAL A 122 41.30 9.83 -37.26
CA VAL A 122 41.61 9.93 -38.69
C VAL A 122 42.05 11.35 -39.05
N LEU A 123 41.34 12.38 -38.56
CA LEU A 123 41.68 13.77 -38.87
C LEU A 123 43.01 14.22 -38.26
N LYS A 124 43.34 13.76 -37.05
CA LYS A 124 44.59 14.11 -36.35
C LYS A 124 45.72 13.12 -36.63
N PHE A 125 45.54 12.16 -37.54
CA PHE A 125 46.56 11.19 -37.93
C PHE A 125 47.93 11.79 -38.29
N PRO A 126 48.05 12.87 -39.09
CA PRO A 126 49.37 13.47 -39.37
C PRO A 126 50.01 14.10 -38.13
N TYR A 127 49.21 14.67 -37.23
CA TYR A 127 49.70 15.24 -35.97
C TYR A 127 50.16 14.14 -35.01
N ILE A 128 49.42 13.03 -34.92
CA ILE A 128 49.79 11.82 -34.17
C ILE A 128 51.08 11.21 -34.73
N TYR A 129 51.24 11.20 -36.05
CA TYR A 129 52.47 10.71 -36.71
C TYR A 129 53.68 11.59 -36.38
N VAL A 130 53.55 12.91 -36.47
CA VAL A 130 54.62 13.86 -36.12
C VAL A 130 54.98 13.78 -34.64
N ILE A 131 53.99 13.68 -33.74
CA ILE A 131 54.23 13.46 -32.30
C ILE A 131 54.98 12.14 -32.10
N SER A 132 54.57 11.06 -32.75
CA SER A 132 55.22 9.76 -32.61
C SER A 132 56.66 9.80 -33.10
N CYS A 133 56.94 10.44 -34.24
CA CYS A 133 58.30 10.67 -34.73
C CYS A 133 59.14 11.52 -33.76
N ASN A 134 58.58 12.60 -33.20
CA ASN A 134 59.27 13.45 -32.23
C ASN A 134 59.54 12.73 -30.92
N LEU A 135 58.63 11.88 -30.44
CA LEU A 135 58.80 11.07 -29.24
C LEU A 135 59.90 10.03 -29.43
N ILE A 136 59.97 9.39 -30.59
CA ILE A 136 61.03 8.45 -30.97
C ILE A 136 62.39 9.19 -31.09
N SER A 137 62.42 10.37 -31.68
CA SER A 137 63.65 11.18 -31.81
C SER A 137 64.14 11.70 -30.46
N TYR A 138 63.26 12.15 -29.57
CA TYR A 138 63.59 12.57 -28.20
C TYR A 138 64.14 11.40 -27.37
N LYS A 139 63.59 10.19 -27.55
CA LYS A 139 64.09 8.97 -26.91
C LYS A 139 65.50 8.58 -27.40
N LYS A 140 65.84 8.89 -28.66
CA LYS A 140 67.16 8.65 -29.26
C LYS A 140 68.23 9.63 -28.77
N VAL A 141 67.86 10.89 -28.50
CA VAL A 141 68.78 11.92 -27.97
C VAL A 141 69.11 11.72 -26.49
N LYS A 142 68.22 11.10 -25.71
CA LYS A 142 68.45 10.81 -24.28
C LYS A 142 69.27 9.52 -24.02
N ALA A 143 69.56 8.76 -25.07
CA ALA A 143 70.26 7.47 -25.02
C ALA A 143 71.70 7.53 -25.54
N ASN A 144 72.20 8.73 -25.85
CA ASN A 144 73.59 9.04 -26.21
C ASN A 144 74.13 10.09 -25.24
#